data_AF-A0A399SSJ0-F1
#
_entry.id   AF-A0A399SSJ0-F1
#
_cell.length_a   1.000
_cell.length_b   1.000
_cell.length_c   1.000
_cell.angle_alpha   90.00
_cell.angle_beta   90.00
_cell.angle_gamma   90.00
#
_symmetry.space_group_name_H-M   'P 1'
#
loop_
_entity.id
_entity.type
_entity.pdbx_description
1 polymer ?
#
loop_
_entity_poly.entity_id
_entity_poly.type
_entity_poly.pdbx_seq_one_letter_code
_entity_poly.pdbx_strand_id
1 'polypeptide(L)'
;MKYFLYITLVVLTSVSLSATSQAKEKQGKLTVESMKLGYPVPAIPFYHFIAQLNLPEASIIEVEAAVNGKPMRFVNLYKGDLHEELDKPALTHRPPSGYALSQDNTLYKQPVITGWMKWNPGESYEITLTLRVKKSARPSDDDTFLTATQIVKAPEQAKIFDSAWKNYKSIVLSETAGIDREKEPVEVLLPFYPDEANDLKREIRVLEVDPENFALTEVPCQVFDIQQYTVEDDLEPEKEGQAKRHIPLWMPTVTCKLAFLANVPAKSSKVYLVYYNNEKALAKTWQTDLRVQGELPGLRIDNDYFNAVLHPNSGHLDQLTLKSKPEAPLFHRMETNGAIHWNPGIYVPPRAWTHTADWKHDQNMYSISGPVLATAEFWGNLRDMPEVDASVRYTFYPGVPYFESTTNMRINETVQTIALRNAEIVFKRELMTHAAWYDVIRDEVITYNVANMADLTDLKMEADVPWITFYNENTGIGFAGIQLDYANASLESRSRLLNPYFYITAGPWIYWARALSLSFLGSNMQQVIPAMKGSLFTEKWAYLVYETDKETPYREVLNWQKKLTQPLRVQLVEEVDERVSRSLVEIYMDEGKSGWEERETGKHK
;
A
#
# COMPACT_ATOMS: atom_id res chain seq x y z
N MET A 1 -62.06 -57.69 46.27
CA MET A 1 -61.24 -56.45 46.27
C MET A 1 -60.69 -56.26 44.85
N LYS A 2 -60.61 -55.02 44.37
CA LYS A 2 -60.70 -54.59 42.95
C LYS A 2 -59.57 -55.06 42.00
N TYR A 3 -59.93 -55.02 40.71
CA TYR A 3 -59.34 -55.61 39.48
C TYR A 3 -58.34 -54.71 38.69
N PHE A 4 -57.80 -55.32 37.61
CA PHE A 4 -57.20 -54.81 36.34
C PHE A 4 -55.67 -54.57 36.34
N LEU A 5 -54.86 -54.82 35.29
CA LEU A 5 -54.89 -55.58 34.02
C LEU A 5 -53.50 -55.40 33.35
N TYR A 6 -53.09 -56.39 32.56
CA TYR A 6 -51.98 -56.50 31.58
C TYR A 6 -51.38 -55.21 30.96
N ILE A 7 -50.08 -55.26 30.57
CA ILE A 7 -49.63 -55.29 29.16
C ILE A 7 -48.11 -55.56 29.04
N THR A 8 -47.80 -56.39 28.04
CA THR A 8 -46.55 -56.96 27.57
C THR A 8 -45.61 -55.93 26.92
N LEU A 9 -44.30 -56.02 27.20
CA LEU A 9 -43.24 -55.22 26.59
C LEU A 9 -42.74 -55.91 25.31
N VAL A 10 -42.98 -55.32 24.13
CA VAL A 10 -42.36 -55.69 22.85
C VAL A 10 -41.41 -54.55 22.45
N VAL A 11 -40.11 -54.83 22.44
CA VAL A 11 -39.09 -53.92 21.92
C VAL A 11 -38.97 -54.15 20.42
N LEU A 12 -39.45 -53.19 19.63
CA LEU A 12 -39.31 -53.14 18.17
C LEU A 12 -38.14 -52.22 17.82
N THR A 13 -37.01 -52.83 17.44
CA THR A 13 -35.89 -52.17 16.78
C THR A 13 -36.27 -51.85 15.33
N SER A 14 -36.58 -50.57 15.06
CA SER A 14 -36.79 -50.06 13.71
C SER A 14 -35.49 -49.45 13.19
N VAL A 15 -34.76 -50.25 12.40
CA VAL A 15 -33.70 -49.79 11.50
C VAL A 15 -34.37 -48.95 10.42
N SER A 16 -34.21 -47.63 10.51
CA SER A 16 -34.62 -46.71 9.45
C SER A 16 -33.42 -46.54 8.51
N LEU A 17 -33.38 -47.32 7.43
CA LEU A 17 -32.52 -47.06 6.28
C LEU A 17 -33.01 -45.78 5.59
N SER A 18 -32.37 -44.65 5.90
CA SER A 18 -32.47 -43.45 5.09
C SER A 18 -31.65 -43.67 3.83
N ALA A 19 -32.30 -44.15 2.77
CA ALA A 19 -31.74 -44.21 1.44
C ALA A 19 -31.47 -42.77 0.96
N THR A 20 -30.19 -42.36 0.98
CA THR A 20 -29.73 -41.22 0.22
C THR A 20 -29.91 -41.55 -1.26
N SER A 21 -30.91 -40.91 -1.86
CA SER A 21 -31.10 -40.82 -3.30
C SER A 21 -29.86 -40.15 -3.93
N GLN A 22 -28.87 -40.95 -4.34
CA GLN A 22 -27.87 -40.51 -5.32
C GLN A 22 -28.60 -40.37 -6.67
N ALA A 23 -28.92 -39.14 -7.03
CA ALA A 23 -29.31 -38.81 -8.39
C ALA A 23 -28.18 -39.24 -9.33
N LYS A 24 -28.52 -40.05 -10.34
CA LYS A 24 -27.57 -40.60 -11.31
C LYS A 24 -27.13 -39.49 -12.26
N GLU A 25 -25.98 -38.88 -12.00
CA GLU A 25 -25.38 -37.83 -12.84
C GLU A 25 -25.20 -38.32 -14.29
N LYS A 26 -25.75 -37.57 -15.25
CA LYS A 26 -25.43 -37.77 -16.67
C LYS A 26 -24.09 -37.09 -16.98
N GLN A 27 -23.01 -37.85 -16.85
CA GLN A 27 -21.65 -37.37 -17.17
C GLN A 27 -21.40 -37.38 -18.69
N GLY A 28 -21.11 -36.21 -19.25
CA GLY A 28 -20.61 -36.04 -20.61
C GLY A 28 -19.09 -35.81 -20.65
N LYS A 29 -18.48 -35.95 -21.83
CA LYS A 29 -17.03 -35.72 -22.03
C LYS A 29 -16.77 -34.25 -22.35
N LEU A 30 -15.93 -33.58 -21.56
CA LEU A 30 -15.47 -32.22 -21.84
C LEU A 30 -14.38 -32.22 -22.92
N THR A 31 -14.43 -31.26 -23.85
CA THR A 31 -13.37 -31.04 -24.84
C THR A 31 -12.41 -29.97 -24.34
N VAL A 32 -11.16 -30.37 -24.11
CA VAL A 32 -10.05 -29.49 -23.73
C VAL A 32 -9.15 -29.33 -24.95
N GLU A 33 -9.08 -28.12 -25.50
CA GLU A 33 -8.25 -27.81 -26.67
C GLU A 33 -6.76 -27.78 -26.30
N SER A 34 -6.43 -27.18 -25.16
CA SER A 34 -5.08 -27.18 -24.61
C SER A 34 -5.12 -27.09 -23.09
N MET A 35 -4.13 -27.71 -22.45
CA MET A 35 -3.86 -27.57 -21.02
C MET A 35 -2.35 -27.55 -20.79
N LYS A 36 -1.85 -26.54 -20.11
CA LYS A 36 -0.41 -26.37 -19.84
C LYS A 36 -0.17 -25.72 -18.49
N LEU A 37 1.05 -25.86 -17.99
CA LEU A 37 1.53 -25.14 -16.82
C LEU A 37 2.22 -23.85 -17.25
N GLY A 38 2.03 -22.79 -16.48
CA GLY A 38 2.55 -21.45 -16.74
C GLY A 38 3.37 -20.90 -15.57
N TYR A 39 4.22 -19.93 -15.90
CA TYR A 39 4.98 -19.13 -14.96
C TYR A 39 4.22 -17.86 -14.59
N PRO A 40 4.56 -17.22 -13.46
CA PRO A 40 4.06 -15.89 -13.14
C PRO A 40 4.40 -14.87 -14.23
N VAL A 41 3.36 -14.20 -14.74
CA VAL A 41 3.46 -13.05 -15.65
C VAL A 41 2.49 -11.97 -15.17
N PRO A 42 2.65 -10.69 -15.55
CA PRO A 42 1.78 -9.62 -15.03
C PRO A 42 0.27 -9.91 -15.12
N ALA A 43 -0.21 -10.55 -16.19
CA ALA A 43 -1.63 -10.92 -16.32
C ALA A 43 -2.06 -12.06 -15.39
N ILE A 44 -1.18 -13.03 -15.15
CA ILE A 44 -1.42 -14.20 -14.28
C ILE A 44 -0.23 -14.31 -13.33
N PRO A 45 -0.19 -13.50 -12.26
CA PRO A 45 1.05 -13.23 -11.52
C PRO A 45 1.42 -14.33 -10.53
N PHE A 46 1.10 -15.58 -10.84
CA PHE A 46 1.34 -16.75 -10.02
C PHE A 46 1.61 -17.97 -10.91
N TYR A 47 2.26 -18.99 -10.34
CA TYR A 47 2.37 -20.28 -11.02
C TYR A 47 0.98 -20.87 -11.17
N HIS A 48 0.66 -21.35 -12.37
CA HIS A 48 -0.71 -21.73 -12.69
C HIS A 48 -0.74 -22.91 -13.67
N PHE A 49 -1.90 -23.56 -13.76
CA PHE A 49 -2.29 -24.19 -15.01
C PHE A 49 -3.21 -23.26 -15.77
N ILE A 50 -3.22 -23.38 -17.10
CA ILE A 50 -4.16 -22.73 -17.99
C ILE A 50 -4.77 -23.78 -18.92
N ALA A 51 -6.09 -23.76 -19.04
CA ALA A 51 -6.85 -24.67 -19.89
C ALA A 51 -7.76 -23.89 -20.85
N GLN A 52 -7.68 -24.19 -22.13
CA GLN A 52 -8.61 -23.69 -23.15
C GLN A 52 -9.63 -24.79 -23.44
N LEU A 53 -10.90 -24.45 -23.30
CA LEU A 53 -11.99 -25.40 -23.49
C LEU A 53 -12.81 -25.05 -24.73
N ASN A 54 -13.55 -26.04 -25.23
CA ASN A 54 -14.57 -25.82 -26.24
C ASN A 54 -15.86 -26.51 -25.84
N LEU A 55 -16.90 -25.72 -25.59
CA LEU A 55 -18.22 -26.25 -25.23
C LEU A 55 -18.99 -26.64 -26.49
N PRO A 56 -19.84 -27.69 -26.46
CA PRO A 56 -20.67 -28.07 -27.61
C PRO A 56 -21.56 -26.93 -28.11
N GLU A 57 -22.09 -26.13 -27.20
CA GLU A 57 -22.89 -24.93 -27.44
C GLU A 57 -22.48 -23.81 -26.47
N ALA A 58 -22.90 -22.58 -26.74
CA ALA A 58 -22.62 -21.47 -25.84
C ALA A 58 -23.52 -21.61 -24.60
N SER A 59 -22.94 -21.66 -23.40
CA SER A 59 -23.68 -21.99 -22.18
C SER A 59 -23.21 -21.21 -20.96
N ILE A 60 -24.09 -21.06 -19.98
CA ILE A 60 -23.73 -20.62 -18.63
C ILE A 60 -23.04 -21.80 -17.94
N ILE A 61 -21.89 -21.57 -17.31
CA ILE A 61 -21.12 -22.64 -16.67
C ILE A 61 -20.68 -22.29 -15.25
N GLU A 62 -20.54 -23.32 -14.43
CA GLU A 62 -19.73 -23.30 -13.20
C GLU A 62 -18.57 -24.29 -13.40
N VAL A 63 -17.38 -23.92 -12.92
CA VAL A 63 -16.15 -24.70 -13.11
C VAL A 63 -15.61 -25.11 -11.75
N GLU A 64 -15.31 -26.39 -11.61
CA GLU A 64 -14.48 -26.92 -10.55
C GLU A 64 -13.21 -27.55 -11.14
N ALA A 65 -12.10 -27.43 -10.43
CA ALA A 65 -10.85 -28.06 -10.80
C ALA A 65 -10.30 -28.86 -9.62
N ALA A 66 -9.60 -29.95 -9.90
CA ALA A 66 -8.83 -30.72 -8.93
C ALA A 66 -7.44 -31.03 -9.50
N VAL A 67 -6.41 -30.95 -8.66
CA VAL A 67 -5.03 -31.26 -9.00
C VAL A 67 -4.59 -32.46 -8.15
N ASN A 68 -4.15 -33.53 -8.80
CA ASN A 68 -3.80 -34.81 -8.15
C ASN A 68 -4.91 -35.31 -7.19
N GLY A 69 -6.17 -35.17 -7.63
CA GLY A 69 -7.35 -35.53 -6.85
C GLY A 69 -7.74 -34.56 -5.73
N LYS A 70 -6.93 -33.53 -5.43
CA LYS A 70 -7.26 -32.49 -4.45
C LYS A 70 -8.09 -31.39 -5.12
N PRO A 71 -9.34 -31.14 -4.68
CA PRO A 71 -10.15 -30.04 -5.20
C PRO A 71 -9.48 -28.70 -4.93
N MET A 72 -9.48 -27.83 -5.93
CA MET A 72 -9.04 -26.47 -5.78
C MET A 72 -10.12 -25.62 -5.15
N ARG A 73 -9.66 -24.62 -4.39
CA ARG A 73 -10.59 -23.70 -3.77
C ARG A 73 -11.31 -22.82 -4.79
N PHE A 74 -10.55 -22.35 -5.78
CA PHE A 74 -10.99 -21.36 -6.74
C PHE A 74 -10.21 -21.48 -8.05
N VAL A 75 -10.87 -21.11 -9.15
CA VAL A 75 -10.27 -20.95 -10.47
C VAL A 75 -10.81 -19.68 -11.10
N ASN A 76 -9.99 -18.99 -11.89
CA ASN A 76 -10.48 -17.89 -12.71
C ASN A 76 -11.08 -18.44 -14.00
N LEU A 77 -12.19 -17.84 -14.41
CA LEU A 77 -12.89 -18.14 -15.66
C LEU A 77 -12.93 -16.88 -16.53
N TYR A 78 -12.40 -16.98 -17.74
CA TYR A 78 -12.37 -15.92 -18.74
C TYR A 78 -13.10 -16.35 -20.00
N LYS A 79 -13.62 -15.37 -20.75
CA LYS A 79 -14.09 -15.62 -22.12
C LYS A 79 -12.88 -15.73 -23.05
N GLY A 80 -12.82 -16.72 -23.92
CA GLY A 80 -11.68 -16.93 -24.82
C GLY A 80 -11.56 -15.92 -25.95
N ASP A 81 -12.55 -15.05 -26.17
CA ASP A 81 -12.45 -13.90 -27.06
C ASP A 81 -11.81 -12.68 -26.40
N LEU A 82 -11.54 -12.73 -25.09
CA LEU A 82 -10.83 -11.68 -24.38
C LEU A 82 -9.34 -11.75 -24.74
N HIS A 83 -8.84 -10.73 -25.43
CA HIS A 83 -7.42 -10.60 -25.71
C HIS A 83 -6.71 -9.98 -24.50
N GLU A 84 -6.00 -10.80 -23.71
CA GLU A 84 -5.14 -10.31 -22.63
C GLU A 84 -3.70 -10.14 -23.11
N GLU A 85 -3.12 -8.98 -22.79
CA GLU A 85 -1.70 -8.72 -22.94
C GLU A 85 -0.97 -9.33 -21.72
N LEU A 86 -0.26 -10.45 -21.90
CA LEU A 86 0.33 -11.22 -20.79
C LEU A 86 1.38 -10.44 -19.98
N ASP A 87 2.04 -9.49 -20.63
CA ASP A 87 3.04 -8.59 -20.08
C ASP A 87 2.42 -7.38 -19.33
N LYS A 88 1.10 -7.29 -19.27
CA LYS A 88 0.36 -6.27 -18.51
C LYS A 88 -0.52 -6.89 -17.44
N PRO A 89 -0.85 -6.14 -16.36
CA PRO A 89 -1.78 -6.63 -15.35
C PRO A 89 -3.14 -6.91 -15.97
N ALA A 90 -3.82 -7.95 -15.50
CA ALA A 90 -5.16 -8.30 -15.98
C ALA A 90 -6.10 -7.10 -15.87
N LEU A 91 -6.77 -6.76 -16.98
CA LEU A 91 -7.70 -5.62 -17.04
C LEU A 91 -8.95 -5.86 -16.19
N THR A 92 -9.42 -7.11 -16.18
CA THR A 92 -10.62 -7.52 -15.46
C THR A 92 -10.28 -8.55 -14.41
N HIS A 93 -10.77 -8.36 -13.19
CA HIS A 93 -10.69 -9.33 -12.11
C HIS A 93 -12.08 -9.50 -11.50
N ARG A 94 -12.51 -10.76 -11.40
CA ARG A 94 -13.74 -11.13 -10.70
C ARG A 94 -13.35 -11.77 -9.37
N PRO A 95 -13.65 -11.15 -8.21
CA PRO A 95 -13.28 -11.71 -6.93
C PRO A 95 -14.07 -12.99 -6.64
N PRO A 96 -13.56 -13.89 -5.78
CA PRO A 96 -14.25 -15.13 -5.41
C PRO A 96 -15.68 -14.92 -4.90
N SER A 97 -15.91 -13.87 -4.12
CA SER A 97 -17.25 -13.48 -3.65
C SER A 97 -18.21 -13.12 -4.78
N GLY A 98 -17.71 -12.57 -5.89
CA GLY A 98 -18.51 -12.23 -7.07
C GLY A 98 -19.02 -13.44 -7.84
N TYR A 99 -18.31 -14.58 -7.77
CA TYR A 99 -18.79 -15.86 -8.31
C TYR A 99 -19.89 -16.47 -7.44
N ALA A 100 -19.91 -16.19 -6.14
CA ALA A 100 -20.93 -16.65 -5.22
C ALA A 100 -22.24 -15.84 -5.29
N LEU A 101 -22.12 -14.50 -5.38
CA LEU A 101 -23.26 -13.58 -5.31
C LEU A 101 -24.08 -13.46 -6.59
N SER A 102 -23.39 -13.28 -7.72
CA SER A 102 -24.04 -13.05 -9.00
C SER A 102 -23.66 -14.19 -9.91
N GLN A 103 -24.67 -14.90 -10.38
CA GLN A 103 -24.47 -15.86 -11.44
C GLN A 103 -24.00 -15.06 -12.65
N ASP A 104 -22.78 -15.32 -13.10
CA ASP A 104 -22.32 -14.78 -14.35
C ASP A 104 -23.19 -15.41 -15.45
N ASN A 105 -24.25 -14.72 -15.85
CA ASN A 105 -25.12 -15.13 -16.96
C ASN A 105 -24.40 -15.01 -18.31
N THR A 106 -23.08 -14.84 -18.31
CA THR A 106 -22.25 -14.96 -19.49
C THR A 106 -22.39 -16.34 -20.09
N LEU A 107 -22.69 -16.36 -21.38
CA LEU A 107 -22.57 -17.55 -22.21
C LEU A 107 -21.11 -17.71 -22.63
N TYR A 108 -20.52 -18.83 -22.25
CA TYR A 108 -19.18 -19.23 -22.63
C TYR A 108 -19.27 -20.21 -23.80
N LYS A 109 -18.42 -20.05 -24.82
CA LYS A 109 -18.27 -21.03 -25.91
C LYS A 109 -16.87 -21.64 -25.88
N GLN A 110 -15.87 -20.78 -25.77
CA GLN A 110 -14.47 -21.17 -25.62
C GLN A 110 -13.90 -20.55 -24.33
N PRO A 111 -14.28 -21.03 -23.14
CA PRO A 111 -13.76 -20.46 -21.91
C PRO A 111 -12.28 -20.79 -21.72
N VAL A 112 -11.57 -19.86 -21.08
CA VAL A 112 -10.20 -20.06 -20.58
C VAL A 112 -10.24 -20.12 -19.08
N ILE A 113 -9.64 -21.17 -18.50
CA ILE A 113 -9.58 -21.37 -17.06
C ILE A 113 -8.12 -21.26 -16.62
N THR A 114 -7.88 -20.52 -15.54
CA THR A 114 -6.58 -20.52 -14.86
C THR A 114 -6.76 -20.85 -13.39
N GLY A 115 -5.94 -21.74 -12.84
CA GLY A 115 -5.93 -22.02 -11.41
C GLY A 115 -4.55 -21.86 -10.81
N TRP A 116 -4.51 -21.29 -9.60
CA TRP A 116 -3.28 -21.11 -8.84
C TRP A 116 -2.69 -22.46 -8.46
N MET A 117 -1.48 -22.75 -8.94
CA MET A 117 -0.85 -24.05 -8.80
C MET A 117 0.66 -23.91 -8.84
N LYS A 118 1.29 -24.03 -7.67
CA LYS A 118 2.74 -24.22 -7.58
C LYS A 118 3.09 -25.62 -8.11
N TRP A 119 4.07 -25.69 -8.99
CA TRP A 119 4.55 -26.93 -9.59
C TRP A 119 6.08 -27.01 -9.49
N ASN A 120 6.63 -28.22 -9.53
CA ASN A 120 8.06 -28.51 -9.47
C ASN A 120 8.57 -28.97 -10.84
N PRO A 121 9.82 -28.63 -11.21
CA PRO A 121 10.39 -29.00 -12.49
C PRO A 121 10.37 -30.51 -12.73
N GLY A 122 9.92 -30.94 -13.92
CA GLY A 122 9.89 -32.34 -14.33
C GLY A 122 8.79 -33.22 -13.71
N GLU A 123 8.04 -32.74 -12.72
CA GLU A 123 6.91 -33.46 -12.14
C GLU A 123 5.69 -33.46 -13.07
N SER A 124 4.86 -34.51 -12.96
CA SER A 124 3.60 -34.64 -13.68
C SER A 124 2.43 -34.41 -12.74
N TYR A 125 1.41 -33.72 -13.23
CA TYR A 125 0.22 -33.37 -12.47
C TYR A 125 -1.03 -33.80 -13.22
N GLU A 126 -1.90 -34.53 -12.53
CA GLU A 126 -3.22 -34.87 -13.03
C GLU A 126 -4.19 -33.73 -12.70
N ILE A 127 -4.70 -33.06 -13.74
CA ILE A 127 -5.65 -31.96 -13.59
C ILE A 127 -7.00 -32.44 -14.11
N THR A 128 -8.00 -32.41 -13.24
CA THR A 128 -9.39 -32.74 -13.56
C THR A 128 -10.23 -31.48 -13.54
N LEU A 129 -10.94 -31.22 -14.63
CA LEU A 129 -11.92 -30.14 -14.75
C LEU A 129 -13.32 -30.73 -14.82
N THR A 130 -14.22 -30.22 -13.97
CA THR A 130 -15.64 -30.55 -13.98
C THR A 130 -16.44 -29.27 -14.23
N LEU A 131 -17.19 -29.26 -15.32
CA LEU A 131 -18.05 -28.14 -15.72
C LEU A 131 -19.50 -28.52 -15.50
N ARG A 132 -20.22 -27.72 -14.72
CA ARG A 132 -21.68 -27.74 -14.67
C ARG A 132 -22.20 -26.80 -15.74
N VAL A 133 -22.78 -27.36 -16.80
CA VAL A 133 -23.44 -26.63 -17.88
C VAL A 133 -24.90 -26.39 -17.49
N LYS A 134 -25.24 -25.11 -17.30
CA LYS A 134 -26.50 -24.68 -16.71
C LYS A 134 -27.49 -24.27 -17.79
N LYS A 135 -28.74 -24.68 -17.65
CA LYS A 135 -29.83 -24.27 -18.55
C LYS A 135 -30.39 -22.88 -18.24
N SER A 136 -30.19 -22.42 -17.01
CA SER A 136 -30.63 -21.10 -16.56
C SER A 136 -29.56 -20.48 -15.65
N ALA A 137 -29.74 -19.22 -15.28
CA ALA A 137 -28.92 -18.58 -14.27
C ALA A 137 -28.83 -19.45 -13.02
N ARG A 138 -29.97 -19.96 -12.53
CA ARG A 138 -30.03 -20.78 -11.32
C ARG A 138 -29.65 -22.23 -11.59
N PRO A 139 -28.91 -22.87 -10.68
CA PRO A 139 -28.64 -24.29 -10.76
C PRO A 139 -29.95 -25.09 -10.76
N SER A 140 -30.01 -26.14 -11.57
CA SER A 140 -31.16 -27.03 -11.69
C SER A 140 -30.73 -28.49 -11.75
N ASP A 141 -31.63 -29.41 -11.44
CA ASP A 141 -31.39 -30.87 -11.56
C ASP A 141 -31.25 -31.31 -13.02
N ASP A 142 -31.65 -30.44 -13.96
CA ASP A 142 -31.55 -30.64 -15.40
C ASP A 142 -30.20 -30.19 -15.99
N ASP A 143 -29.31 -29.64 -15.16
CA ASP A 143 -27.97 -29.24 -15.58
C ASP A 143 -27.14 -30.48 -15.96
N THR A 144 -26.18 -30.29 -16.87
CA THR A 144 -25.32 -31.39 -17.32
C THR A 144 -23.89 -31.18 -16.85
N PHE A 145 -23.20 -32.27 -16.52
CA PHE A 145 -21.83 -32.22 -16.05
C PHE A 145 -20.90 -32.76 -17.13
N LEU A 146 -19.90 -31.96 -17.48
CA LEU A 146 -18.85 -32.33 -18.43
C LEU A 146 -17.52 -32.44 -17.67
N THR A 147 -16.83 -33.58 -17.81
CA THR A 147 -15.56 -33.78 -17.12
C THR A 147 -14.44 -34.11 -18.12
N ALA A 148 -13.24 -33.61 -17.85
CA ALA A 148 -12.01 -34.05 -18.50
C ALA A 148 -10.86 -34.09 -17.50
N THR A 149 -10.00 -35.10 -17.66
CA THR A 149 -8.76 -35.25 -16.90
C THR A 149 -7.60 -35.30 -17.87
N GLN A 150 -6.56 -34.52 -17.61
CA GLN A 150 -5.31 -34.55 -18.36
C GLN A 150 -4.12 -34.60 -17.42
N ILE A 151 -3.07 -35.32 -17.82
CA ILE A 151 -1.79 -35.30 -17.13
C ILE A 151 -0.88 -34.32 -17.87
N VAL A 152 -0.40 -33.31 -17.15
CA VAL A 152 0.48 -32.28 -17.68
C VAL A 152 1.82 -32.37 -16.95
N LYS A 153 2.92 -32.38 -17.71
CA LYS A 153 4.29 -32.42 -17.16
C LYS A 153 4.88 -31.01 -17.10
N ALA A 154 5.45 -30.65 -15.96
CA ALA A 154 6.17 -29.39 -15.76
C ALA A 154 7.49 -29.35 -16.54
N PRO A 155 7.96 -28.16 -16.97
CA PRO A 155 9.25 -28.02 -17.65
C PRO A 155 10.41 -28.55 -16.77
N GLU A 156 11.33 -29.31 -17.35
CA GLU A 156 12.42 -29.96 -16.59
C GLU A 156 13.49 -28.97 -16.09
N GLN A 157 13.72 -27.87 -16.82
CA GLN A 157 14.79 -26.92 -16.55
C GLN A 157 14.30 -25.63 -15.85
N ALA A 158 13.07 -25.66 -15.33
CA ALA A 158 12.50 -24.52 -14.63
C ALA A 158 13.27 -24.19 -13.35
N LYS A 159 13.55 -22.90 -13.11
CA LYS A 159 14.16 -22.42 -11.86
C LYS A 159 13.06 -21.97 -10.91
N ILE A 160 12.57 -22.87 -10.08
CA ILE A 160 11.65 -22.52 -8.98
C ILE A 160 12.44 -22.15 -7.72
N PHE A 161 11.79 -21.41 -6.81
CA PHE A 161 12.35 -21.14 -5.50
C PHE A 161 12.27 -22.37 -4.58
N ASP A 162 12.92 -22.29 -3.42
CA ASP A 162 13.00 -23.37 -2.44
C ASP A 162 11.60 -23.88 -2.01
N SER A 163 11.40 -25.19 -2.09
CA SER A 163 10.16 -25.87 -1.73
C SER A 163 9.90 -25.89 -0.22
N ALA A 164 10.89 -25.58 0.62
CA ALA A 164 10.73 -25.41 2.05
C ALA A 164 9.81 -24.23 2.42
N TRP A 165 9.66 -23.24 1.53
CA TRP A 165 8.63 -22.20 1.64
C TRP A 165 7.31 -22.71 1.07
N LYS A 166 6.36 -22.95 1.97
CA LYS A 166 5.09 -23.60 1.66
C LYS A 166 4.15 -22.68 0.88
N ASN A 167 4.20 -21.38 1.14
CA ASN A 167 3.27 -20.40 0.55
C ASN A 167 4.01 -19.21 -0.08
N TYR A 168 3.31 -18.51 -0.97
CA TYR A 168 3.75 -17.23 -1.50
C TYR A 168 2.55 -16.34 -1.85
N LYS A 169 2.77 -15.02 -1.82
CA LYS A 169 1.87 -14.01 -2.40
C LYS A 169 2.55 -13.38 -3.60
N SER A 170 1.80 -12.69 -4.44
CA SER A 170 2.36 -12.01 -5.61
C SER A 170 2.07 -10.52 -5.60
N ILE A 171 3.06 -9.74 -6.02
CA ILE A 171 2.96 -8.30 -6.17
C ILE A 171 3.30 -7.98 -7.62
N VAL A 172 2.37 -7.33 -8.32
CA VAL A 172 2.62 -6.76 -9.64
C VAL A 172 2.91 -5.29 -9.49
N LEU A 173 4.08 -4.85 -9.94
CA LEU A 173 4.47 -3.46 -10.00
C LEU A 173 4.36 -2.98 -11.44
N SER A 174 3.77 -1.79 -11.67
CA SER A 174 3.63 -1.21 -13.01
C SER A 174 4.15 0.22 -13.05
N GLU A 175 4.97 0.52 -14.06
CA GLU A 175 5.53 1.85 -14.31
C GLU A 175 4.65 2.64 -15.28
N THR A 176 4.26 3.85 -14.89
CA THR A 176 3.24 4.65 -15.60
C THR A 176 3.77 5.97 -16.18
N ALA A 177 4.97 6.41 -15.79
CA ALA A 177 5.55 7.71 -16.16
C ALA A 177 6.49 7.64 -17.37
N GLY A 178 6.79 6.44 -17.86
CA GLY A 178 7.75 6.20 -18.94
C GLY A 178 9.19 6.46 -18.51
N ILE A 179 9.56 6.04 -17.30
CA ILE A 179 10.91 6.17 -16.74
C ILE A 179 11.32 4.83 -16.14
N ASP A 180 12.55 4.38 -16.41
CA ASP A 180 13.07 3.19 -15.74
C ASP A 180 13.15 3.40 -14.22
N ARG A 181 12.57 2.45 -13.47
CA ARG A 181 12.73 2.37 -12.03
C ARG A 181 13.88 1.44 -11.72
N GLU A 182 14.91 1.96 -11.07
CA GLU A 182 16.03 1.20 -10.57
C GLU A 182 16.06 1.29 -9.04
N LYS A 183 16.09 0.11 -8.39
CA LYS A 183 16.12 -0.06 -6.93
C LYS A 183 15.15 0.87 -6.19
N GLU A 184 13.97 1.10 -6.77
CA GLU A 184 12.97 1.98 -6.17
C GLU A 184 12.40 1.30 -4.92
N PRO A 185 12.41 1.97 -3.75
CA PRO A 185 11.83 1.41 -2.54
C PRO A 185 10.32 1.32 -2.68
N VAL A 186 9.77 0.12 -2.47
CA VAL A 186 8.33 -0.15 -2.50
C VAL A 186 7.91 -0.67 -1.13
N GLU A 187 6.83 -0.12 -0.59
CA GLU A 187 6.21 -0.57 0.68
C GLU A 187 4.82 -1.15 0.40
N VAL A 188 4.52 -2.30 1.02
CA VAL A 188 3.21 -2.96 0.95
C VAL A 188 2.77 -3.46 2.33
N LEU A 189 1.46 -3.53 2.56
CA LEU A 189 0.86 -4.19 3.71
C LEU A 189 0.39 -5.60 3.30
N LEU A 190 0.79 -6.62 4.07
CA LEU A 190 0.46 -8.01 3.77
C LEU A 190 -0.28 -8.67 4.94
N PRO A 191 -1.43 -9.35 4.70
CA PRO A 191 -2.11 -10.17 5.68
C PRO A 191 -1.71 -11.65 5.60
N PHE A 192 -1.68 -12.33 6.74
CA PHE A 192 -1.34 -13.74 6.86
C PHE A 192 -2.27 -14.40 7.87
N TYR A 193 -2.52 -15.69 7.71
CA TYR A 193 -3.16 -16.47 8.76
C TYR A 193 -2.13 -16.77 9.87
N PRO A 194 -2.54 -16.77 11.16
CA PRO A 194 -1.61 -16.97 12.28
C PRO A 194 -0.80 -18.27 12.21
N ASP A 195 -1.38 -19.34 11.70
CA ASP A 195 -0.74 -20.64 11.52
C ASP A 195 0.29 -20.68 10.37
N GLU A 196 0.33 -19.64 9.54
CA GLU A 196 1.33 -19.47 8.46
C GLU A 196 2.38 -18.40 8.79
N ALA A 197 2.22 -17.69 9.91
CA ALA A 197 2.97 -16.49 10.28
C ALA A 197 3.82 -16.71 11.54
N ASN A 198 4.76 -17.66 11.48
CA ASN A 198 5.59 -18.01 12.64
C ASN A 198 6.62 -16.90 12.99
N ASP A 199 7.59 -16.65 12.12
CA ASP A 199 8.53 -15.51 12.25
C ASP A 199 8.69 -14.79 10.91
N LEU A 200 7.77 -13.86 10.62
CA LEU A 200 7.72 -13.15 9.34
C LEU A 200 9.03 -12.42 9.01
N LYS A 201 9.76 -11.90 10.00
CA LYS A 201 11.05 -11.22 9.77
C LYS A 201 12.13 -12.21 9.32
N ARG A 202 12.13 -13.41 9.88
CA ARG A 202 13.07 -14.47 9.53
C ARG A 202 12.73 -15.14 8.21
N GLU A 203 11.44 -15.30 7.93
CA GLU A 203 10.94 -16.18 6.89
C GLU A 203 10.72 -15.49 5.55
N ILE A 204 10.22 -14.25 5.53
CA ILE A 204 9.84 -13.62 4.26
C ILE A 204 11.04 -13.47 3.33
N ARG A 205 10.84 -13.85 2.06
CA ARG A 205 11.76 -13.61 0.94
C ARG A 205 11.01 -12.99 -0.21
N VAL A 206 11.60 -11.99 -0.84
CA VAL A 206 11.03 -11.34 -2.03
C VAL A 206 11.87 -11.71 -3.24
N LEU A 207 11.22 -12.24 -4.26
CA LEU A 207 11.83 -12.77 -5.47
C LEU A 207 11.31 -11.98 -6.67
N GLU A 208 12.21 -11.33 -7.38
CA GLU A 208 11.95 -10.72 -8.69
C GLU A 208 11.86 -11.81 -9.75
N VAL A 209 10.81 -11.76 -10.59
CA VAL A 209 10.65 -12.67 -11.74
C VAL A 209 11.22 -12.00 -13.00
N ASP A 210 12.18 -12.66 -13.66
CA ASP A 210 12.66 -12.27 -14.98
C ASP A 210 11.57 -12.55 -16.04
N PRO A 211 11.12 -11.55 -16.81
CA PRO A 211 10.01 -11.73 -17.76
C PRO A 211 10.37 -12.55 -19.00
N GLU A 212 11.66 -12.70 -19.33
CA GLU A 212 12.12 -13.41 -20.53
C GLU A 212 12.37 -14.90 -20.25
N ASN A 213 13.01 -15.20 -19.13
CA ASN A 213 13.46 -16.56 -18.80
C ASN A 213 12.88 -17.12 -17.49
N PHE A 214 12.05 -16.35 -16.78
CA PHE A 214 11.39 -16.72 -15.52
C PHE A 214 12.33 -17.09 -14.38
N ALA A 215 13.62 -16.73 -14.46
CA ALA A 215 14.53 -16.87 -13.34
C ALA A 215 14.09 -15.98 -12.17
N LEU A 216 14.27 -16.51 -10.96
CA LEU A 216 13.97 -15.81 -9.73
C LEU A 216 15.25 -15.24 -9.12
N THR A 217 15.22 -13.95 -8.81
CA THR A 217 16.33 -13.29 -8.11
C THR A 217 15.82 -12.72 -6.80
N GLU A 218 16.42 -13.12 -5.68
CA GLU A 218 16.06 -12.51 -4.40
C GLU A 218 16.50 -11.05 -4.34
N VAL A 219 15.60 -10.16 -3.87
CA VAL A 219 15.88 -8.73 -3.70
C VAL A 219 15.93 -8.36 -2.21
N PRO A 220 16.72 -7.33 -1.83
CA PRO A 220 16.74 -6.82 -0.47
C PRO A 220 15.34 -6.46 0.00
N CYS A 221 14.97 -6.98 1.18
CA CYS A 221 13.67 -6.75 1.78
C CYS A 221 13.75 -6.51 3.29
N GLN A 222 12.72 -5.90 3.84
CA GLN A 222 12.63 -5.52 5.25
C GLN A 222 11.18 -5.67 5.72
N VAL A 223 10.98 -6.46 6.78
CA VAL A 223 9.68 -6.69 7.41
C VAL A 223 9.60 -5.93 8.73
N PHE A 224 8.52 -5.17 8.92
CA PHE A 224 8.29 -4.34 10.10
C PHE A 224 6.80 -4.18 10.37
N ASP A 225 6.44 -3.47 11.46
CA ASP A 225 5.05 -3.20 11.86
C ASP A 225 4.16 -4.46 11.85
N ILE A 226 4.60 -5.50 12.57
CA ILE A 226 3.85 -6.75 12.69
C ILE A 226 2.74 -6.55 13.72
N GLN A 227 1.49 -6.74 13.31
CA GLN A 227 0.31 -6.63 14.17
C GLN A 227 -0.51 -7.91 14.11
N GLN A 228 -1.18 -8.25 15.21
CA GLN A 228 -1.99 -9.46 15.32
C GLN A 228 -3.40 -9.12 15.81
N TYR A 229 -4.39 -9.67 15.12
CA TYR A 229 -5.77 -9.70 15.57
C TYR A 229 -6.21 -11.16 15.60
N THR A 230 -6.23 -11.77 16.79
CA THR A 230 -6.44 -13.22 16.94
C THR A 230 -7.84 -13.59 17.43
N VAL A 231 -8.79 -12.65 17.39
CA VAL A 231 -10.16 -12.87 17.84
C VAL A 231 -10.92 -13.62 16.74
N GLU A 232 -11.46 -14.79 17.09
CA GLU A 232 -12.35 -15.56 16.24
C GLU A 232 -13.75 -14.95 16.22
N ASP A 233 -14.44 -15.08 15.09
CA ASP A 233 -15.83 -14.64 14.95
C ASP A 233 -16.78 -15.54 15.74
N ASP A 234 -17.71 -14.94 16.46
CA ASP A 234 -18.73 -15.65 17.24
C ASP A 234 -19.95 -15.94 16.36
N LEU A 235 -20.13 -17.22 16.01
CA LEU A 235 -21.20 -17.68 15.13
C LEU A 235 -22.60 -17.66 15.77
N GLU A 236 -22.71 -17.36 17.07
CA GLU A 236 -23.98 -17.21 17.75
C GLU A 236 -24.85 -16.08 17.13
N PRO A 237 -26.18 -16.19 17.23
CA PRO A 237 -27.07 -15.16 16.68
C PRO A 237 -27.02 -13.89 17.54
N GLU A 238 -27.04 -12.73 16.90
CA GLU A 238 -27.04 -11.45 17.61
C GLU A 238 -28.36 -11.17 18.34
N LYS A 239 -29.47 -11.73 17.85
CA LYS A 239 -30.81 -11.59 18.44
C LYS A 239 -31.48 -12.94 18.61
N GLU A 240 -32.23 -13.08 19.71
CA GLU A 240 -33.03 -14.29 20.00
C GLU A 240 -34.00 -14.57 18.85
N GLY A 241 -33.95 -15.80 18.31
CA GLY A 241 -34.77 -16.22 17.16
C GLY A 241 -34.07 -16.15 15.80
N GLN A 242 -32.87 -15.58 15.69
CA GLN A 242 -32.05 -15.71 14.47
C GLN A 242 -31.32 -17.05 14.42
N ALA A 243 -31.12 -17.57 13.21
CA ALA A 243 -30.31 -18.78 13.02
C ALA A 243 -28.82 -18.46 13.26
N LYS A 244 -28.08 -19.43 13.82
CA LYS A 244 -26.62 -19.35 13.93
C LYS A 244 -26.00 -19.13 12.55
N ARG A 245 -24.96 -18.32 12.51
CA ARG A 245 -24.14 -18.20 11.31
C ARG A 245 -23.36 -19.50 11.13
N HIS A 246 -23.19 -19.94 9.90
CA HIS A 246 -22.48 -21.19 9.58
C HIS A 246 -21.12 -20.93 8.91
N ILE A 247 -20.79 -19.65 8.69
CA ILE A 247 -19.50 -19.18 8.20
C ILE A 247 -19.06 -17.98 9.04
N PRO A 248 -17.76 -17.88 9.36
CA PRO A 248 -17.21 -16.69 9.98
C PRO A 248 -17.14 -15.53 8.97
N LEU A 249 -17.29 -14.30 9.45
CA LEU A 249 -17.17 -13.07 8.67
C LEU A 249 -15.73 -12.60 8.55
N TRP A 250 -14.96 -12.83 9.59
CA TRP A 250 -13.53 -12.54 9.64
C TRP A 250 -12.80 -13.72 10.24
N MET A 251 -11.50 -13.78 9.98
CA MET A 251 -10.61 -14.77 10.54
C MET A 251 -9.50 -14.08 11.33
N PRO A 252 -8.96 -14.72 12.37
CA PRO A 252 -7.69 -14.33 12.96
C PRO A 252 -6.65 -14.00 11.88
N THR A 253 -5.97 -12.87 12.01
CA THR A 253 -5.05 -12.34 11.00
C THR A 253 -3.80 -11.76 11.66
N VAL A 254 -2.64 -12.06 11.09
CA VAL A 254 -1.37 -11.38 11.35
C VAL A 254 -1.08 -10.49 10.15
N THR A 255 -0.73 -9.23 10.36
CA THR A 255 -0.32 -8.32 9.28
C THR A 255 1.12 -7.87 9.48
N CYS A 256 1.81 -7.55 8.40
CA CYS A 256 3.08 -6.85 8.46
C CYS A 256 3.24 -5.88 7.30
N LYS A 257 4.05 -4.85 7.50
CA LYS A 257 4.60 -4.06 6.40
C LYS A 257 5.86 -4.72 5.85
N LEU A 258 5.96 -4.73 4.53
CA LEU A 258 7.12 -5.22 3.78
C LEU A 258 7.62 -4.09 2.89
N ALA A 259 8.90 -3.76 3.02
CA ALA A 259 9.61 -2.90 2.08
C ALA A 259 10.64 -3.71 1.29
N PHE A 260 10.79 -3.43 -0.01
CA PHE A 260 11.84 -4.04 -0.86
C PHE A 260 12.28 -3.09 -1.98
N LEU A 261 13.43 -3.38 -2.59
CA LEU A 261 13.96 -2.60 -3.72
C LEU A 261 13.54 -3.23 -5.04
N ALA A 262 12.85 -2.48 -5.89
CA ALA A 262 12.29 -2.96 -7.15
C ALA A 262 12.95 -2.32 -8.39
N ASN A 263 13.04 -3.10 -9.46
CA ASN A 263 13.42 -2.65 -10.78
C ASN A 263 12.27 -2.87 -11.76
N VAL A 264 11.78 -1.80 -12.39
CA VAL A 264 10.67 -1.87 -13.35
C VAL A 264 10.98 -0.97 -14.55
N PRO A 265 11.20 -1.55 -15.75
CA PRO A 265 11.43 -0.76 -16.95
C PRO A 265 10.27 0.18 -17.27
N ALA A 266 10.57 1.24 -18.01
CA ALA A 266 9.59 2.23 -18.45
C ALA A 266 8.38 1.58 -19.16
N LYS A 267 7.17 1.99 -18.79
CA LYS A 267 5.88 1.52 -19.35
C LYS A 267 5.70 0.00 -19.33
N SER A 268 6.29 -0.66 -18.35
CA SER A 268 6.20 -2.12 -18.18
C SER A 268 5.61 -2.50 -16.83
N SER A 269 5.35 -3.80 -16.66
CA SER A 269 4.96 -4.40 -15.39
C SER A 269 5.86 -5.58 -15.05
N LYS A 270 6.11 -5.78 -13.76
CA LYS A 270 6.96 -6.86 -13.25
C LYS A 270 6.33 -7.55 -12.06
N VAL A 271 6.54 -8.86 -11.97
CA VAL A 271 6.04 -9.70 -10.89
C VAL A 271 7.13 -9.89 -9.83
N TYR A 272 6.73 -9.73 -8.57
CA TYR A 272 7.52 -10.03 -7.39
C TYR A 272 6.76 -11.05 -6.54
N LEU A 273 7.42 -12.16 -6.18
CA LEU A 273 6.84 -13.20 -5.34
C LEU A 273 7.34 -13.04 -3.90
N VAL A 274 6.41 -13.00 -2.95
CA VAL A 274 6.71 -12.93 -1.51
C VAL A 274 6.50 -14.31 -0.90
N TYR A 275 7.59 -15.06 -0.73
CA TYR A 275 7.57 -16.40 -0.13
C TYR A 275 7.56 -16.31 1.40
N TYR A 276 6.74 -17.14 2.04
CA TYR A 276 6.61 -17.24 3.51
C TYR A 276 6.25 -18.67 3.96
N ASN A 277 6.03 -18.86 5.27
CA ASN A 277 5.69 -20.15 5.89
C ASN A 277 6.81 -21.19 5.76
N ASN A 278 7.98 -20.85 6.31
CA ASN A 278 9.12 -21.76 6.47
C ASN A 278 9.72 -21.62 7.86
N GLU A 279 9.21 -22.41 8.82
CA GLU A 279 9.65 -22.39 10.22
C GLU A 279 11.16 -22.55 10.41
N LYS A 280 11.83 -23.23 9.46
CA LYS A 280 13.28 -23.53 9.49
C LYS A 280 14.13 -22.49 8.74
N ALA A 281 13.52 -21.42 8.23
CA ALA A 281 14.26 -20.37 7.55
C ALA A 281 15.30 -19.75 8.49
N LEU A 282 16.50 -19.52 7.96
CA LEU A 282 17.53 -18.74 8.66
C LEU A 282 17.26 -17.25 8.46
N ALA A 283 17.60 -16.42 9.44
CA ALA A 283 17.53 -14.97 9.27
C ALA A 283 18.51 -14.54 8.18
N LYS A 284 18.05 -13.73 7.22
CA LYS A 284 18.90 -13.17 6.17
C LYS A 284 19.14 -11.70 6.44
N THR A 285 20.40 -11.30 6.49
CA THR A 285 20.79 -9.90 6.61
C THR A 285 21.08 -9.37 5.21
N TRP A 286 20.44 -8.26 4.87
CA TRP A 286 20.70 -7.55 3.62
C TRP A 286 21.68 -6.42 3.86
N GLN A 287 22.55 -6.17 2.88
CA GLN A 287 23.48 -5.06 2.90
C GLN A 287 23.12 -4.10 1.77
N THR A 288 22.83 -2.87 2.14
CA THR A 288 22.67 -1.72 1.23
C THR A 288 23.68 -0.64 1.62
N ASP A 289 23.58 0.56 1.09
CA ASP A 289 24.37 1.74 1.51
C ASP A 289 23.73 2.47 2.71
N LEU A 290 22.48 2.19 3.07
CA LEU A 290 21.78 2.85 4.17
C LEU A 290 22.36 2.43 5.54
N ARG A 291 22.79 3.41 6.34
CA ARG A 291 23.33 3.23 7.69
C ARG A 291 22.65 4.18 8.66
N VAL A 292 22.38 3.67 9.85
CA VAL A 292 21.78 4.44 10.96
C VAL A 292 22.70 4.32 12.18
N GLN A 293 23.01 5.45 12.79
CA GLN A 293 23.81 5.54 14.02
C GLN A 293 23.14 6.46 15.03
N GLY A 294 23.50 6.31 16.30
CA GLY A 294 22.94 7.08 17.41
C GLY A 294 21.62 6.50 17.93
N GLU A 295 20.96 7.25 18.81
CA GLU A 295 19.69 6.90 19.43
C GLU A 295 18.68 8.03 19.21
N LEU A 296 17.39 7.72 19.32
CA LEU A 296 16.36 8.75 19.26
C LEU A 296 16.54 9.76 20.41
N PRO A 297 16.26 11.05 20.16
CA PRO A 297 15.81 11.62 18.89
C PRO A 297 16.95 11.98 17.92
N GLY A 298 18.22 11.95 18.36
CA GLY A 298 19.39 12.43 17.61
C GLY A 298 20.05 11.40 16.68
N LEU A 299 19.27 10.78 15.79
CA LEU A 299 19.79 9.81 14.83
C LEU A 299 20.69 10.47 13.77
N ARG A 300 21.67 9.71 13.28
CA ARG A 300 22.48 10.02 12.10
C ARG A 300 22.21 9.00 11.02
N ILE A 301 21.80 9.48 9.86
CA ILE A 301 21.46 8.65 8.70
C ILE A 301 22.46 8.91 7.60
N ASP A 302 22.96 7.85 6.98
CA ASP A 302 23.98 7.92 5.94
C ASP A 302 23.61 6.96 4.80
N ASN A 303 23.75 7.41 3.56
CA ASN A 303 23.66 6.58 2.35
C ASN A 303 24.70 7.07 1.33
N ASP A 304 24.79 6.52 0.12
CA ASP A 304 25.84 6.88 -0.86
C ASP A 304 25.78 8.36 -1.33
N TYR A 305 24.67 9.06 -1.09
CA TYR A 305 24.46 10.43 -1.54
C TYR A 305 24.62 11.47 -0.44
N PHE A 306 24.11 11.22 0.76
CA PHE A 306 24.11 12.23 1.82
C PHE A 306 24.30 11.66 3.22
N ASN A 307 24.63 12.57 4.14
CA ASN A 307 24.54 12.38 5.58
C ASN A 307 23.52 13.36 6.17
N ALA A 308 22.51 12.83 6.87
CA ALA A 308 21.50 13.61 7.57
C ALA A 308 21.63 13.41 9.08
N VAL A 309 21.61 14.51 9.82
CA VAL A 309 21.68 14.53 11.28
C VAL A 309 20.37 15.06 11.83
N LEU A 310 19.75 14.31 12.75
CA LEU A 310 18.59 14.75 13.50
C LEU A 310 19.02 15.41 14.81
N HIS A 311 18.28 16.44 15.22
CA HIS A 311 18.56 17.25 16.39
C HIS A 311 18.37 16.42 17.67
N PRO A 312 19.33 16.43 18.63
CA PRO A 312 19.34 15.53 19.78
C PRO A 312 18.25 15.77 20.82
N ASN A 313 17.40 16.80 20.67
CA ASN A 313 16.26 17.03 21.57
C ASN A 313 14.89 16.84 20.90
N SER A 314 14.72 17.32 19.68
CA SER A 314 13.42 17.33 19.00
C SER A 314 13.28 16.23 17.96
N GLY A 315 14.40 15.76 17.40
CA GLY A 315 14.40 14.78 16.30
C GLY A 315 14.23 15.38 14.92
N HIS A 316 14.16 16.70 14.82
CA HIS A 316 14.06 17.41 13.53
C HIS A 316 15.38 17.44 12.79
N LEU A 317 15.32 17.53 11.46
CA LEU A 317 16.50 17.69 10.63
C LEU A 317 17.35 18.88 11.10
N ASP A 318 18.61 18.63 11.44
CA ASP A 318 19.53 19.63 12.02
C ASP A 318 20.62 20.04 11.03
N GLN A 319 21.20 19.05 10.37
CA GLN A 319 22.25 19.24 9.37
C GLN A 319 22.13 18.21 8.25
N LEU A 320 22.51 18.63 7.06
CA LEU A 320 22.52 17.80 5.86
C LEU A 320 23.81 18.03 5.08
N THR A 321 24.47 16.96 4.67
CA THR A 321 25.76 17.03 3.95
C THR A 321 25.66 16.18 2.70
N LEU A 322 25.85 16.79 1.53
CA LEU A 322 25.96 16.07 0.26
C LEU A 322 27.36 15.46 0.15
N LYS A 323 27.47 14.15 -0.10
CA LYS A 323 28.76 13.43 -0.05
C LYS A 323 29.74 13.84 -1.14
N SER A 324 29.26 14.34 -2.28
CA SER A 324 30.10 14.89 -3.34
C SER A 324 30.60 16.31 -3.05
N LYS A 325 30.01 16.98 -2.04
CA LYS A 325 30.34 18.35 -1.60
C LYS A 325 30.43 18.46 -0.06
N PRO A 326 31.26 17.64 0.61
CA PRO A 326 31.29 17.57 2.08
C PRO A 326 31.74 18.87 2.74
N GLU A 327 32.42 19.75 2.00
CA GLU A 327 32.86 21.07 2.44
C GLU A 327 31.74 22.10 2.61
N ALA A 328 30.54 21.83 2.06
CA ALA A 328 29.40 22.76 2.05
C ALA A 328 28.16 22.17 2.73
N PRO A 329 28.19 21.84 4.04
CA PRO A 329 27.03 21.32 4.75
C PRO A 329 25.93 22.37 4.88
N LEU A 330 24.67 21.93 4.81
CA LEU A 330 23.49 22.74 5.02
C LEU A 330 23.05 22.66 6.47
N PHE A 331 22.80 23.81 7.10
CA PHE A 331 22.36 23.92 8.50
C PHE A 331 21.71 25.28 8.78
N HIS A 332 21.05 25.41 9.94
CA HIS A 332 20.51 26.68 10.44
C HIS A 332 21.28 27.23 11.65
N ARG A 333 21.31 26.50 12.78
CA ARG A 333 22.07 26.81 14.01
C ARG A 333 21.80 28.17 14.68
N MET A 334 20.69 28.82 14.36
CA MET A 334 20.21 30.04 15.01
C MET A 334 18.75 29.82 15.43
N GLU A 335 18.20 30.65 16.32
CA GLU A 335 16.80 30.64 16.80
C GLU A 335 16.20 29.27 17.22
N THR A 336 15.07 29.27 17.93
CA THR A 336 14.41 28.02 18.39
C THR A 336 15.43 27.04 19.03
N ASN A 337 15.72 25.92 18.37
CA ASN A 337 16.73 24.93 18.75
C ASN A 337 17.88 24.81 17.71
N GLY A 338 17.88 25.60 16.63
CA GLY A 338 18.87 25.54 15.55
C GLY A 338 18.60 24.54 14.42
N ALA A 339 17.51 23.77 14.47
CA ALA A 339 17.15 22.79 13.44
C ALA A 339 16.75 23.46 12.12
N ILE A 340 16.92 22.73 11.00
CA ILE A 340 16.49 23.11 9.66
C ILE A 340 14.96 23.04 9.53
N HIS A 341 14.33 21.97 10.02
CA HIS A 341 12.87 21.79 9.89
C HIS A 341 12.16 22.28 11.16
N TRP A 342 11.28 23.27 11.03
CA TRP A 342 10.61 23.88 12.19
C TRP A 342 9.18 23.34 12.42
N ASN A 343 8.36 23.40 11.38
CA ASN A 343 6.92 23.15 11.49
C ASN A 343 6.55 21.66 11.36
N PRO A 344 5.33 21.25 11.80
CA PRO A 344 4.13 22.03 12.15
C PRO A 344 4.29 23.06 13.27
N GLY A 345 3.56 24.19 13.19
CA GLY A 345 3.63 25.24 14.20
C GLY A 345 2.43 26.17 14.22
N ILE A 346 2.21 26.80 15.39
CA ILE A 346 1.05 27.63 15.66
C ILE A 346 1.39 28.80 16.60
N TYR A 347 0.75 29.94 16.38
CA TYR A 347 0.82 31.11 17.26
C TYR A 347 -0.57 31.49 17.79
N VAL A 348 -0.77 31.34 19.10
CA VAL A 348 -2.05 31.56 19.80
C VAL A 348 -1.85 32.57 20.94
N PRO A 349 -1.78 33.88 20.64
CA PRO A 349 -1.56 34.90 21.67
C PRO A 349 -2.59 34.81 22.82
N PRO A 350 -2.18 35.11 24.06
CA PRO A 350 -0.87 35.62 24.46
C PRO A 350 0.21 34.54 24.64
N ARG A 351 -0.07 33.26 24.31
CA ARG A 351 0.95 32.20 24.37
C ARG A 351 2.00 32.40 23.27
N ALA A 352 3.23 32.02 23.56
CA ALA A 352 4.34 32.12 22.62
C ALA A 352 4.07 31.29 21.35
N TRP A 353 4.71 31.67 20.25
CA TRP A 353 4.72 30.86 19.04
C TRP A 353 5.46 29.55 19.34
N THR A 354 4.85 28.42 18.99
CA THR A 354 5.39 27.08 19.24
C THR A 354 5.47 26.30 17.93
N HIS A 355 6.54 25.51 17.79
CA HIS A 355 6.84 24.68 16.65
C HIS A 355 7.16 23.26 17.13
N THR A 356 7.00 22.26 16.25
CA THR A 356 7.47 20.90 16.58
C THR A 356 8.98 20.83 16.83
N ALA A 357 9.78 21.74 16.25
CA ALA A 357 11.20 21.85 16.61
C ALA A 357 11.45 22.27 18.07
N ASP A 358 10.50 22.90 18.76
CA ASP A 358 10.65 23.32 20.16
C ASP A 358 10.54 22.18 21.19
N TRP A 359 10.27 20.95 20.75
CA TRP A 359 10.18 19.76 21.59
C TRP A 359 11.50 19.43 22.31
N LYS A 360 11.38 18.91 23.54
CA LYS A 360 12.50 18.64 24.46
C LYS A 360 12.36 17.28 25.15
N HIS A 361 12.04 16.24 24.39
CA HIS A 361 11.78 14.85 24.83
C HIS A 361 10.42 14.60 25.50
N ASP A 362 9.48 15.54 25.35
CA ASP A 362 8.09 15.43 25.79
C ASP A 362 7.18 14.75 24.76
N GLN A 363 7.69 14.51 23.55
CA GLN A 363 7.03 13.82 22.47
C GLN A 363 7.20 12.29 22.55
N ASN A 364 6.24 11.57 21.99
CA ASN A 364 6.42 10.15 21.68
C ASN A 364 7.40 10.00 20.53
N MET A 365 8.19 8.92 20.58
CA MET A 365 9.26 8.67 19.61
C MET A 365 9.26 7.20 19.19
N TYR A 366 9.42 6.97 17.89
CA TYR A 366 9.55 5.63 17.33
C TYR A 366 10.52 5.62 16.16
N SER A 367 11.25 4.53 15.96
CA SER A 367 12.14 4.37 14.82
C SER A 367 12.14 2.95 14.31
N ILE A 368 12.20 2.82 12.99
CA ILE A 368 12.50 1.57 12.30
C ILE A 368 13.87 1.74 11.67
N SER A 369 14.72 0.72 11.77
CA SER A 369 16.00 0.69 11.06
C SER A 369 16.15 -0.65 10.37
N GLY A 370 16.50 -0.61 9.09
CA GLY A 370 16.76 -1.80 8.30
C GLY A 370 17.37 -1.47 6.95
N PRO A 371 17.56 -2.50 6.11
CA PRO A 371 18.32 -2.39 4.88
C PRO A 371 17.62 -1.62 3.76
N VAL A 372 16.29 -1.54 3.76
CA VAL A 372 15.51 -0.91 2.68
C VAL A 372 15.00 0.47 3.08
N LEU A 373 14.71 0.67 4.37
CA LEU A 373 14.33 1.98 4.87
C LEU A 373 14.71 2.15 6.34
N ALA A 374 14.88 3.41 6.73
CA ALA A 374 14.98 3.84 8.11
C ALA A 374 13.96 4.95 8.38
N THR A 375 13.24 4.88 9.50
CA THR A 375 12.28 5.89 9.92
C THR A 375 12.63 6.49 11.27
N ALA A 376 12.31 7.76 11.44
CA ALA A 376 12.29 8.44 12.72
C ALA A 376 10.95 9.18 12.83
N GLU A 377 10.18 8.88 13.87
CA GLU A 377 8.82 9.37 14.06
C GLU A 377 8.69 10.05 15.42
N PHE A 378 8.08 11.23 15.41
CA PHE A 378 7.90 12.10 16.56
C PHE A 378 6.45 12.58 16.58
N TRP A 379 5.73 12.41 17.68
CA TRP A 379 4.36 12.91 17.79
C TRP A 379 3.94 13.23 19.22
N GLY A 380 3.05 14.20 19.35
CA GLY A 380 2.53 14.65 20.63
C GLY A 380 1.86 16.00 20.50
N ASN A 381 1.58 16.63 21.62
CA ASN A 381 1.07 18.01 21.62
C ASN A 381 2.17 19.00 21.26
N LEU A 382 1.80 20.10 20.63
CA LEU A 382 2.69 21.25 20.55
C LEU A 382 2.95 21.80 21.96
N ARG A 383 4.19 22.22 22.21
CA ARG A 383 4.62 22.68 23.53
C ARG A 383 3.77 23.87 23.98
N ASP A 384 3.28 23.80 25.22
CA ASP A 384 2.36 24.77 25.84
C ASP A 384 1.02 24.98 25.08
N MET A 385 0.66 24.02 24.23
CA MET A 385 -0.53 24.05 23.37
C MET A 385 -1.22 22.67 23.29
N PRO A 386 -1.76 22.15 24.42
CA PRO A 386 -2.38 20.81 24.48
C PRO A 386 -3.61 20.64 23.56
N GLU A 387 -4.16 21.74 23.04
CA GLU A 387 -5.27 21.72 22.08
C GLU A 387 -4.84 21.28 20.67
N VAL A 388 -3.54 21.17 20.41
CA VAL A 388 -2.99 20.88 19.07
C VAL A 388 -2.05 19.69 19.15
N ASP A 389 -2.40 18.60 18.45
CA ASP A 389 -1.49 17.50 18.19
C ASP A 389 -0.70 17.76 16.92
N ALA A 390 0.55 17.31 16.89
CA ALA A 390 1.37 17.30 15.71
C ALA A 390 2.19 16.00 15.61
N SER A 391 2.56 15.63 14.39
CA SER A 391 3.54 14.59 14.13
C SER A 391 4.49 14.95 13.00
N VAL A 392 5.72 14.46 13.11
CA VAL A 392 6.77 14.56 12.10
C VAL A 392 7.41 13.18 11.94
N ARG A 393 7.41 12.68 10.70
CA ARG A 393 8.06 11.42 10.31
C ARG A 393 9.07 11.72 9.23
N TYR A 394 10.28 11.19 9.39
CA TYR A 394 11.28 11.10 8.32
C TYR A 394 11.41 9.66 7.86
N THR A 395 11.56 9.44 6.55
CA THR A 395 11.83 8.13 5.98
C THR A 395 12.98 8.23 4.98
N PHE A 396 14.02 7.45 5.22
CA PHE A 396 15.26 7.45 4.46
C PHE A 396 15.42 6.12 3.73
N TYR A 397 16.03 6.18 2.54
CA TYR A 397 16.16 5.03 1.65
C TYR A 397 17.62 4.87 1.17
N PRO A 398 18.04 3.64 0.82
CA PRO A 398 19.31 3.39 0.15
C PRO A 398 19.30 3.94 -1.28
N GLY A 399 20.47 4.32 -1.80
CA GLY A 399 20.68 4.56 -3.23
C GLY A 399 19.94 5.76 -3.83
N VAL A 400 19.36 6.66 -3.03
CA VAL A 400 18.66 7.85 -3.52
C VAL A 400 19.09 9.13 -2.78
N PRO A 401 19.11 10.30 -3.46
CA PRO A 401 19.54 11.58 -2.90
C PRO A 401 18.45 12.34 -2.11
N TYR A 402 17.34 11.69 -1.79
CA TYR A 402 16.23 12.30 -1.07
C TYR A 402 15.80 11.47 0.14
N PHE A 403 15.06 12.10 1.03
CA PHE A 403 14.30 11.44 2.08
C PHE A 403 12.87 12.02 2.10
N GLU A 404 11.92 11.24 2.58
CA GLU A 404 10.55 11.71 2.74
C GLU A 404 10.35 12.31 4.13
N SER A 405 9.55 13.38 4.18
CA SER A 405 9.01 13.92 5.42
C SER A 405 7.49 13.94 5.34
N THR A 406 6.84 13.35 6.34
CA THR A 406 5.38 13.45 6.53
C THR A 406 5.12 14.24 7.79
N THR A 407 4.26 15.25 7.71
CA THR A 407 3.83 16.05 8.85
C THR A 407 2.32 16.03 8.97
N ASN A 408 1.82 15.96 10.20
CA ASN A 408 0.40 16.09 10.48
C ASN A 408 0.19 17.09 11.60
N MET A 409 -0.92 17.82 11.56
CA MET A 409 -1.36 18.68 12.63
C MET A 409 -2.88 18.56 12.80
N ARG A 410 -3.33 18.27 14.01
CA ARG A 410 -4.74 18.14 14.36
C ARG A 410 -5.13 19.16 15.42
N ILE A 411 -6.23 19.86 15.17
CA ILE A 411 -6.83 20.79 16.13
C ILE A 411 -7.88 20.03 16.94
N ASN A 412 -7.55 19.71 18.19
CA ASN A 412 -8.45 18.96 19.09
C ASN A 412 -9.50 19.87 19.73
N GLU A 413 -9.14 21.11 20.02
CA GLU A 413 -10.04 22.15 20.51
C GLU A 413 -9.83 23.46 19.75
N THR A 414 -10.91 24.22 19.56
CA THR A 414 -10.85 25.45 18.76
C THR A 414 -9.95 26.48 19.45
N VAL A 415 -8.92 26.96 18.74
CA VAL A 415 -7.97 27.96 19.25
C VAL A 415 -7.95 29.20 18.36
N GLN A 416 -7.64 30.35 18.95
CA GLN A 416 -7.66 31.65 18.29
C GLN A 416 -6.23 32.00 17.85
N THR A 417 -5.93 31.87 16.55
CA THR A 417 -4.56 31.85 16.01
C THR A 417 -4.23 33.11 15.21
N ILE A 418 -2.99 33.57 15.27
CA ILE A 418 -2.45 34.56 14.31
C ILE A 418 -1.66 33.86 13.19
N ALA A 419 -1.06 32.72 13.51
CA ALA A 419 -0.34 31.90 12.56
C ALA A 419 -0.65 30.42 12.77
N LEU A 420 -0.94 29.75 11.67
CA LEU A 420 -1.01 28.30 11.55
C LEU A 420 -0.17 27.93 10.32
N ARG A 421 0.92 27.20 10.52
CA ARG A 421 1.92 26.96 9.48
C ARG A 421 2.38 25.52 9.43
N ASN A 422 2.86 25.13 8.26
CA ASN A 422 3.49 23.83 8.03
C ASN A 422 4.62 23.92 6.98
N ALA A 423 5.33 22.82 6.73
CA ALA A 423 6.40 22.70 5.72
C ALA A 423 7.44 23.82 5.75
N GLU A 424 7.93 24.14 6.95
CA GLU A 424 8.92 25.20 7.12
C GLU A 424 10.34 24.65 7.17
N ILE A 425 11.15 25.06 6.20
CA ILE A 425 12.57 24.72 6.11
C ILE A 425 13.39 25.99 6.18
N VAL A 426 14.37 25.99 7.08
CA VAL A 426 15.17 27.14 7.46
C VAL A 426 16.66 26.84 7.26
N PHE A 427 17.38 27.77 6.66
CA PHE A 427 18.83 27.70 6.51
C PHE A 427 19.50 28.99 6.95
N LYS A 428 20.76 28.90 7.38
CA LYS A 428 21.60 30.09 7.52
C LYS A 428 21.65 30.80 6.17
N ARG A 429 21.34 32.10 6.16
CA ARG A 429 21.12 32.85 4.92
C ARG A 429 22.29 32.81 3.94
N GLU A 430 23.51 32.90 4.46
CA GLU A 430 24.77 32.86 3.69
C GLU A 430 24.96 31.57 2.89
N LEU A 431 24.24 30.49 3.24
CA LEU A 431 24.35 29.22 2.53
C LEU A 431 23.61 29.24 1.20
N MET A 432 22.71 30.20 0.96
CA MET A 432 21.84 30.23 -0.22
C MET A 432 22.05 31.50 -1.05
N THR A 433 22.16 31.33 -2.36
CA THR A 433 22.26 32.46 -3.31
C THR A 433 20.95 32.72 -4.03
N HIS A 434 20.22 31.65 -4.33
CA HIS A 434 19.04 31.67 -5.16
C HIS A 434 17.94 30.76 -4.62
N ALA A 435 16.71 31.10 -4.97
CA ALA A 435 15.55 30.22 -4.88
C ALA A 435 14.96 30.00 -6.27
N ALA A 436 14.34 28.85 -6.48
CA ALA A 436 13.53 28.60 -7.66
C ALA A 436 12.28 27.77 -7.34
N TRP A 437 11.21 27.98 -8.10
CA TRP A 437 9.95 27.23 -8.00
C TRP A 437 9.16 27.33 -9.30
N TYR A 438 8.27 26.38 -9.53
CA TYR A 438 7.29 26.49 -10.61
C TYR A 438 6.09 27.31 -10.15
N ASP A 439 5.82 28.41 -10.85
CA ASP A 439 4.70 29.30 -10.60
C ASP A 439 3.53 28.94 -11.51
N VAL A 440 2.51 28.30 -10.96
CA VAL A 440 1.35 27.81 -11.72
C VAL A 440 0.53 28.92 -12.39
N ILE A 441 0.59 30.14 -11.86
CA ILE A 441 -0.14 31.29 -12.43
C ILE A 441 0.55 31.79 -13.70
N ARG A 442 1.89 31.87 -13.68
CA ARG A 442 2.70 32.29 -14.83
C ARG A 442 3.03 31.17 -15.79
N ASP A 443 2.81 29.91 -15.39
CA ASP A 443 3.19 28.71 -16.13
C ASP A 443 4.69 28.71 -16.47
N GLU A 444 5.52 29.14 -15.52
CA GLU A 444 6.97 29.20 -15.71
C GLU A 444 7.72 28.93 -14.41
N VAL A 445 9.01 28.64 -14.54
CA VAL A 445 9.89 28.55 -13.38
C VAL A 445 10.42 29.93 -13.03
N ILE A 446 10.12 30.39 -11.82
CA ILE A 446 10.69 31.62 -11.27
C ILE A 446 12.02 31.29 -10.63
N THR A 447 13.05 32.10 -10.94
CA THR A 447 14.34 32.08 -10.25
C THR A 447 14.56 33.44 -9.62
N TYR A 448 14.90 33.46 -8.34
CA TYR A 448 15.07 34.70 -7.58
C TYR A 448 16.41 34.70 -6.82
N ASN A 449 17.16 35.79 -6.91
CA ASN A 449 18.38 35.99 -6.13
C ASN A 449 18.02 36.40 -4.69
N VAL A 450 18.08 35.43 -3.78
CA VAL A 450 17.71 35.62 -2.38
C VAL A 450 18.85 36.21 -1.54
N ALA A 451 20.09 36.17 -2.02
CA ALA A 451 21.21 36.82 -1.33
C ALA A 451 20.98 38.33 -1.17
N ASN A 452 20.39 38.97 -2.20
CA ASN A 452 20.10 40.40 -2.24
C ASN A 452 18.70 40.78 -1.73
N MET A 453 17.94 39.83 -1.19
CA MET A 453 16.58 40.06 -0.68
C MET A 453 16.61 40.95 0.57
N ALA A 454 15.81 42.00 0.66
CA ALA A 454 15.77 42.80 1.88
C ALA A 454 15.16 41.98 3.03
N ASP A 455 15.60 42.23 4.26
CA ASP A 455 15.04 41.59 5.45
C ASP A 455 13.53 41.85 5.54
N LEU A 456 12.77 40.84 5.96
CA LEU A 456 11.31 40.85 6.08
C LEU A 456 10.59 41.14 4.76
N THR A 457 11.21 40.81 3.63
CA THR A 457 10.52 40.70 2.35
C THR A 457 9.94 39.29 2.21
N ASP A 458 8.78 39.17 1.57
CA ASP A 458 8.15 37.87 1.29
C ASP A 458 8.01 37.64 -0.22
N LEU A 459 8.42 36.47 -0.70
CA LEU A 459 8.07 35.97 -2.03
C LEU A 459 6.89 35.02 -1.87
N LYS A 460 5.76 35.30 -2.52
CA LYS A 460 4.52 34.52 -2.38
C LYS A 460 4.30 33.61 -3.57
N MET A 461 3.75 32.44 -3.28
CA MET A 461 3.54 31.33 -4.19
C MET A 461 2.18 30.71 -3.87
N GLU A 462 1.57 30.03 -4.83
CA GLU A 462 0.36 29.24 -4.56
C GLU A 462 0.64 28.20 -3.47
N ALA A 463 -0.40 27.88 -2.68
CA ALA A 463 -0.23 26.94 -1.58
C ALA A 463 0.33 25.62 -2.12
N ASP A 464 -0.32 25.00 -3.09
CA ASP A 464 0.05 23.72 -3.70
C ASP A 464 1.23 23.83 -4.69
N VAL A 465 2.25 24.64 -4.38
CA VAL A 465 3.49 24.66 -5.15
C VAL A 465 4.05 23.23 -5.29
N PRO A 466 4.25 22.73 -6.52
CA PRO A 466 4.65 21.33 -6.72
C PRO A 466 6.09 21.05 -6.27
N TRP A 467 6.96 22.05 -6.31
CA TRP A 467 8.30 21.99 -5.77
C TRP A 467 8.87 23.39 -5.53
N ILE A 468 9.81 23.47 -4.61
CA ILE A 468 10.56 24.67 -4.27
C ILE A 468 12.00 24.29 -3.95
N THR A 469 12.97 25.12 -4.31
CA THR A 469 14.38 24.87 -4.00
C THR A 469 15.14 26.13 -3.62
N PHE A 470 16.10 25.95 -2.71
CA PHE A 470 17.21 26.87 -2.52
C PHE A 470 18.48 26.24 -3.08
N TYR A 471 19.34 27.07 -3.67
CA TYR A 471 20.65 26.63 -4.11
C TYR A 471 21.72 27.72 -4.00
N ASN A 472 22.96 27.27 -3.99
CA ASN A 472 24.15 28.10 -3.98
C ASN A 472 24.93 27.88 -5.26
N GLU A 473 24.94 28.89 -6.13
CA GLU A 473 25.65 28.84 -7.41
C GLU A 473 27.17 28.68 -7.24
N ASN A 474 27.74 29.16 -6.13
CA ASN A 474 29.17 29.17 -5.90
C ASN A 474 29.69 27.82 -5.39
N THR A 475 28.96 27.19 -4.48
CA THR A 475 29.32 25.85 -3.97
C THR A 475 28.76 24.73 -4.85
N GLY A 476 27.74 25.03 -5.65
CA GLY A 476 27.04 24.10 -6.53
C GLY A 476 26.12 23.14 -5.78
N ILE A 477 25.68 23.48 -4.57
CA ILE A 477 24.76 22.64 -3.76
C ILE A 477 23.34 23.19 -3.82
N GLY A 478 22.37 22.29 -3.89
CA GLY A 478 20.95 22.61 -3.81
C GLY A 478 20.21 21.74 -2.79
N PHE A 479 19.13 22.30 -2.25
CA PHE A 479 18.15 21.61 -1.43
C PHE A 479 16.75 21.95 -1.93
N ALA A 480 15.93 20.93 -2.17
CA ALA A 480 14.57 21.10 -2.69
C ALA A 480 13.55 20.33 -1.85
N GLY A 481 12.34 20.89 -1.75
CA GLY A 481 11.14 20.14 -1.40
C GLY A 481 10.34 19.86 -2.67
N ILE A 482 10.01 18.59 -2.90
CA ILE A 482 9.06 18.13 -3.91
C ILE A 482 7.79 17.69 -3.18
N GLN A 483 6.66 18.30 -3.51
CA GLN A 483 5.39 18.00 -2.86
C GLN A 483 4.83 16.68 -3.40
N LEU A 484 4.58 15.72 -2.50
CA LEU A 484 4.00 14.42 -2.84
C LEU A 484 2.52 14.34 -2.46
N ASP A 485 2.14 14.96 -1.33
CA ASP A 485 0.77 15.03 -0.87
C ASP A 485 0.53 16.29 -0.02
N TYR A 486 -0.68 16.83 -0.11
CA TYR A 486 -1.15 17.98 0.67
C TYR A 486 -2.66 17.98 0.76
N ALA A 487 -3.15 17.81 1.99
CA ALA A 487 -4.57 17.75 2.27
C ALA A 487 -4.92 18.54 3.54
N ASN A 488 -6.00 19.31 3.44
CA ASN A 488 -6.61 20.02 4.56
C ASN A 488 -8.06 19.56 4.68
N ALA A 489 -8.39 18.93 5.80
CA ALA A 489 -9.72 18.41 6.06
C ALA A 489 -10.23 18.90 7.42
N SER A 490 -11.53 18.77 7.65
CA SER A 490 -12.12 18.92 8.98
C SER A 490 -13.30 17.97 9.10
N LEU A 491 -13.38 17.30 10.25
CA LEU A 491 -14.45 16.35 10.53
C LEU A 491 -15.70 17.05 11.08
N GLU A 492 -15.54 17.98 12.03
CA GLU A 492 -16.65 18.64 12.74
C GLU A 492 -17.07 19.99 12.15
N SER A 493 -16.30 20.54 11.19
CA SER A 493 -16.59 21.85 10.63
C SER A 493 -16.23 21.94 9.15
N ARG A 494 -16.68 23.01 8.47
CA ARG A 494 -16.14 23.34 7.14
C ARG A 494 -14.73 23.93 7.32
N SER A 495 -13.85 23.63 6.37
CA SER A 495 -12.52 24.23 6.33
C SER A 495 -12.61 25.75 6.43
N ARG A 496 -11.87 26.33 7.38
CA ARG A 496 -11.86 27.77 7.68
C ARG A 496 -10.42 28.25 7.75
N LEU A 497 -9.85 28.52 6.58
CA LEU A 497 -8.47 28.98 6.42
C LEU A 497 -8.44 30.41 5.90
N LEU A 498 -7.65 31.28 6.55
CA LEU A 498 -7.40 32.63 6.05
C LEU A 498 -6.22 32.59 5.09
N ASN A 499 -6.53 32.67 3.79
CA ASN A 499 -5.57 32.86 2.70
C ASN A 499 -4.39 31.86 2.78
N PRO A 500 -4.60 30.59 2.43
CA PRO A 500 -3.50 29.64 2.34
C PRO A 500 -2.57 29.98 1.16
N TYR A 501 -1.27 30.02 1.39
CA TYR A 501 -0.23 30.23 0.37
C TYR A 501 1.11 29.66 0.85
N PHE A 502 2.08 29.56 -0.06
CA PHE A 502 3.46 29.25 0.28
C PHE A 502 4.30 30.51 0.14
N TYR A 503 5.37 30.64 0.93
CA TYR A 503 6.23 31.82 0.84
C TYR A 503 7.67 31.55 1.21
N ILE A 504 8.56 32.41 0.71
CA ILE A 504 9.94 32.56 1.16
C ILE A 504 10.07 33.88 1.90
N THR A 505 10.72 33.89 3.05
CA THR A 505 11.10 35.10 3.78
C THR A 505 12.59 35.09 4.08
N ALA A 506 13.21 36.26 4.03
CA ALA A 506 14.61 36.47 4.40
C ALA A 506 14.73 37.36 5.64
N GLY A 507 15.68 37.03 6.51
CA GLY A 507 16.14 37.82 7.65
C GLY A 507 17.59 37.44 7.93
N PRO A 508 18.01 37.22 9.20
CA PRO A 508 19.32 36.64 9.51
C PRO A 508 19.46 35.19 9.00
N TRP A 509 18.35 34.50 8.80
CA TRP A 509 18.22 33.21 8.10
C TRP A 509 17.29 33.37 6.89
N ILE A 510 17.23 32.35 6.06
CA ILE A 510 16.27 32.26 4.97
C ILE A 510 15.43 31.02 5.15
N TYR A 511 14.13 31.13 4.89
CA TYR A 511 13.24 30.00 4.99
C TYR A 511 12.13 30.07 3.96
N TRP A 512 11.54 28.92 3.70
CA TRP A 512 10.19 28.87 3.14
C TRP A 512 9.23 28.27 4.15
N ALA A 513 7.95 28.57 4.02
CA ALA A 513 6.89 27.94 4.81
C ALA A 513 5.55 27.96 4.08
N ARG A 514 4.67 27.01 4.45
CA ARG A 514 3.26 27.05 4.11
C ARG A 514 2.48 27.82 5.17
N ALA A 515 1.81 28.88 4.76
CA ALA A 515 0.73 29.49 5.52
C ALA A 515 -0.54 28.66 5.33
N LEU A 516 -1.02 27.99 6.37
CA LEU A 516 -2.34 27.34 6.36
C LEU A 516 -3.43 28.36 6.69
N SER A 517 -3.19 29.19 7.71
CA SER A 517 -4.02 30.35 8.05
C SER A 517 -3.14 31.38 8.74
N LEU A 518 -2.86 32.50 8.07
CA LEU A 518 -1.80 33.43 8.50
C LEU A 518 -2.20 34.90 8.34
N SER A 519 -2.55 35.55 9.44
CA SER A 519 -2.71 37.01 9.47
C SER A 519 -1.37 37.72 9.72
N PHE A 520 -0.40 37.07 10.37
CA PHE A 520 0.89 37.66 10.79
C PHE A 520 1.64 38.45 9.69
N LEU A 521 1.64 37.94 8.45
CA LEU A 521 2.29 38.59 7.29
C LEU A 521 1.33 39.46 6.46
N GLY A 522 0.11 39.67 6.96
CA GLY A 522 -0.90 40.54 6.36
C GLY A 522 -0.82 41.97 6.89
N SER A 523 -1.46 42.91 6.19
CA SER A 523 -1.53 44.32 6.61
C SER A 523 -2.19 44.51 7.98
N ASN A 524 -3.07 43.58 8.39
CA ASN A 524 -3.74 43.56 9.68
C ASN A 524 -3.20 42.42 10.56
N MET A 525 -1.89 42.41 10.81
CA MET A 525 -1.14 41.30 11.43
C MET A 525 -1.62 40.82 12.81
N GLN A 526 -2.46 41.60 13.48
CA GLN A 526 -2.99 41.30 14.82
C GLN A 526 -4.36 40.62 14.79
N GLN A 527 -4.96 40.42 13.60
CA GLN A 527 -6.25 39.76 13.49
C GLN A 527 -6.14 38.29 13.87
N VAL A 528 -7.01 37.85 14.77
CA VAL A 528 -7.00 36.48 15.25
C VAL A 528 -8.06 35.67 14.50
N ILE A 529 -7.65 34.52 13.98
CA ILE A 529 -8.44 33.62 13.15
C ILE A 529 -8.62 32.29 13.89
N PRO A 530 -9.86 31.81 14.08
CA PRO A 530 -10.09 30.55 14.75
C PRO A 530 -9.64 29.37 13.88
N ALA A 531 -8.73 28.55 14.42
CA ALA A 531 -8.49 27.20 13.92
C ALA A 531 -9.51 26.28 14.57
N MET A 532 -10.40 25.71 13.76
CA MET A 532 -11.59 24.99 14.26
C MET A 532 -11.21 23.58 14.75
N LYS A 533 -11.84 23.15 15.84
CA LYS A 533 -11.83 21.74 16.29
C LYS A 533 -12.15 20.81 15.12
N GLY A 534 -11.40 19.71 15.05
CA GLY A 534 -11.57 18.71 14.00
C GLY A 534 -10.73 18.94 12.75
N SER A 535 -10.08 20.10 12.64
CA SER A 535 -9.21 20.38 11.49
C SER A 535 -8.00 19.46 11.51
N LEU A 536 -7.66 18.89 10.37
CA LEU A 536 -6.50 18.05 10.12
C LEU A 536 -5.75 18.58 8.91
N PHE A 537 -4.46 18.79 9.08
CA PHE A 537 -3.54 19.24 8.05
C PHE A 537 -2.46 18.17 7.87
N THR A 538 -2.32 17.66 6.65
CA THR A 538 -1.36 16.60 6.33
C THR A 538 -0.54 17.01 5.11
N GLU A 539 0.77 16.81 5.22
CA GLU A 539 1.69 17.04 4.11
C GLU A 539 2.73 15.92 4.02
N LYS A 540 3.06 15.56 2.78
CA LYS A 540 4.17 14.66 2.45
C LYS A 540 5.07 15.33 1.43
N TRP A 541 6.36 15.42 1.77
CA TRP A 541 7.40 16.03 0.94
C TRP A 541 8.54 15.03 0.73
N ALA A 542 9.12 15.01 -0.47
CA ALA A 542 10.46 14.49 -0.67
C ALA A 542 11.46 15.65 -0.62
N TYR A 543 12.37 15.60 0.35
CA TYR A 543 13.45 16.56 0.48
C TYR A 543 14.70 16.03 -0.22
N LEU A 544 15.10 16.71 -1.29
CA LEU A 544 16.19 16.33 -2.19
C LEU A 544 17.42 17.20 -1.92
N VAL A 545 18.59 16.57 -1.87
CA VAL A 545 19.89 17.24 -1.87
C VAL A 545 20.60 16.92 -3.17
N TYR A 546 21.12 17.92 -3.86
CA TYR A 546 21.62 17.72 -5.21
C TYR A 546 22.76 18.67 -5.57
N GLU A 547 23.51 18.31 -6.61
CA GLU A 547 24.46 19.21 -7.27
C GLU A 547 23.74 20.03 -8.34
N THR A 548 23.96 21.33 -8.34
CA THR A 548 23.34 22.21 -9.33
C THR A 548 23.92 21.95 -10.71
N ASP A 549 23.05 21.86 -11.72
CA ASP A 549 23.48 21.86 -13.12
C ASP A 549 23.90 23.27 -13.58
N LYS A 550 24.78 23.34 -14.58
CA LYS A 550 25.35 24.61 -15.06
C LYS A 550 24.36 25.46 -15.84
N GLU A 551 23.44 24.83 -16.58
CA GLU A 551 22.49 25.55 -17.45
C GLU A 551 21.13 25.70 -16.77
N THR A 552 20.70 24.68 -16.03
CA THR A 552 19.43 24.65 -15.31
C THR A 552 19.69 24.17 -13.89
N PRO A 553 20.06 25.05 -12.93
CA PRO A 553 20.50 24.66 -11.61
C PRO A 553 19.64 23.59 -10.92
N TYR A 554 18.32 23.65 -11.10
CA TYR A 554 17.33 22.73 -10.53
C TYR A 554 16.93 21.54 -11.44
N ARG A 555 17.75 21.16 -12.43
CA ARG A 555 17.46 20.03 -13.35
C ARG A 555 17.11 18.74 -12.61
N GLU A 556 17.86 18.42 -11.56
CA GLU A 556 17.64 17.23 -10.74
C GLU A 556 16.29 17.27 -10.00
N VAL A 557 15.82 18.46 -9.61
CA VAL A 557 14.51 18.64 -8.99
C VAL A 557 13.41 18.20 -9.96
N LEU A 558 13.50 18.59 -11.24
CA LEU A 558 12.53 18.22 -12.27
C LEU A 558 12.54 16.72 -12.57
N ASN A 559 13.74 16.12 -12.64
CA ASN A 559 13.91 14.69 -12.85
C ASN A 559 13.25 13.87 -11.72
N TRP A 560 13.53 14.23 -10.47
CA TRP A 560 12.96 13.56 -9.30
C TRP A 560 11.48 13.87 -9.12
N GLN A 561 11.02 15.09 -9.40
CA GLN A 561 9.59 15.44 -9.35
C GLN A 561 8.79 14.51 -10.26
N LYS A 562 9.22 14.36 -11.52
CA LYS A 562 8.55 13.47 -12.48
C LYS A 562 8.51 12.01 -11.97
N LYS A 563 9.59 11.55 -11.33
CA LYS A 563 9.68 10.20 -10.78
C LYS A 563 8.76 10.01 -9.56
N LEU A 564 8.82 10.90 -8.57
CA LEU A 564 8.19 10.72 -7.26
C LEU A 564 6.69 11.03 -7.26
N THR A 565 6.22 11.91 -8.13
CA THR A 565 4.79 12.22 -8.26
C THR A 565 4.01 11.19 -9.09
N GLN A 566 4.69 10.15 -9.58
CA GLN A 566 4.13 9.04 -10.36
C GLN A 566 4.66 7.70 -9.83
N PRO A 567 4.41 7.35 -8.56
CA PRO A 567 4.96 6.14 -7.96
C PRO A 567 4.51 4.87 -8.69
N LEU A 568 5.26 3.77 -8.53
CA LEU A 568 4.87 2.47 -9.07
C LEU A 568 3.46 2.07 -8.61
N ARG A 569 2.61 1.65 -9.55
CA ARG A 569 1.31 1.06 -9.22
C ARG A 569 1.54 -0.34 -8.65
N VAL A 570 1.03 -0.58 -7.44
CA VAL A 570 1.10 -1.86 -6.75
C VAL A 570 -0.22 -2.62 -6.88
N GLN A 571 -0.13 -3.92 -7.18
CA GLN A 571 -1.27 -4.84 -7.13
C GLN A 571 -0.86 -6.12 -6.41
N LEU A 572 -1.49 -6.38 -5.26
CA LEU A 572 -1.36 -7.64 -4.52
C LEU A 572 -2.32 -8.68 -5.12
N VAL A 573 -1.82 -9.90 -5.34
CA VAL A 573 -2.60 -11.07 -5.78
C VAL A 573 -2.23 -12.26 -4.91
N GLU A 574 -3.25 -12.96 -4.42
CA GLU A 574 -3.12 -14.02 -3.42
C GLU A 574 -3.91 -15.26 -3.84
N GLU A 575 -3.46 -16.43 -3.40
CA GLU A 575 -4.23 -17.65 -3.54
C GLU A 575 -5.51 -17.56 -2.69
N VAL A 576 -6.61 -18.09 -3.21
CA VAL A 576 -7.84 -18.20 -2.44
C VAL A 576 -7.71 -19.37 -1.48
N ASP A 577 -7.58 -19.08 -0.20
CA ASP A 577 -7.39 -20.08 0.84
C ASP A 577 -8.62 -20.96 1.05
N GLU A 578 -8.41 -22.23 1.44
CA GLU A 578 -9.47 -23.20 1.72
C GLU A 578 -10.50 -22.72 2.75
N ARG A 579 -10.06 -21.87 3.70
CA ARG A 579 -10.86 -21.26 4.77
C ARG A 579 -11.82 -20.17 4.30
N VAL A 580 -11.56 -19.54 3.15
CA VAL A 580 -12.47 -18.53 2.58
C VAL A 580 -13.85 -19.19 2.39
N SER A 581 -14.97 -18.48 2.51
CA SER A 581 -16.30 -19.06 2.25
C SER A 581 -16.63 -19.15 0.75
N ARG A 582 -17.43 -20.14 0.32
CA ARG A 582 -17.94 -20.24 -1.09
C ARG A 582 -19.23 -19.45 -1.24
N SER A 583 -19.82 -19.04 -0.11
CA SER A 583 -21.05 -18.27 -0.03
C SER A 583 -20.72 -16.87 0.47
N LEU A 584 -21.37 -15.85 -0.07
CA LEU A 584 -21.36 -14.53 0.54
C LEU A 584 -22.61 -14.37 1.41
N VAL A 585 -22.42 -13.94 2.65
CA VAL A 585 -23.48 -13.51 3.55
C VAL A 585 -23.31 -12.01 3.75
N GLU A 586 -24.28 -11.22 3.31
CA GLU A 586 -24.32 -9.80 3.64
C GLU A 586 -24.77 -9.63 5.09
N ILE A 587 -24.12 -8.72 5.81
CA ILE A 587 -24.52 -8.32 7.16
C ILE A 587 -24.87 -6.86 7.16
N TYR A 588 -26.04 -6.59 7.71
CA TYR A 588 -26.60 -5.27 7.81
C TYR A 588 -26.42 -4.75 9.23
N MET A 589 -25.83 -3.57 9.35
CA MET A 589 -25.77 -2.85 10.62
C MET A 589 -27.12 -2.21 10.97
N ASP A 590 -27.94 -1.89 9.96
CA ASP A 590 -29.26 -1.25 10.09
C ASP A 590 -30.32 -2.02 9.27
N GLU A 591 -31.62 -1.70 9.41
CA GLU A 591 -32.72 -2.34 8.66
C GLU A 591 -32.71 -2.04 7.13
N GLY A 592 -31.66 -1.41 6.61
CA GLY A 592 -31.55 -0.99 5.22
C GLY A 592 -31.22 -2.15 4.28
N LYS A 593 -32.01 -2.30 3.21
CA LYS A 593 -31.72 -3.23 2.10
C LYS A 593 -30.69 -2.64 1.15
N SER A 594 -29.72 -3.44 0.71
CA SER A 594 -28.68 -3.04 -0.27
C SER A 594 -29.20 -2.97 -1.71
N GLY A 595 -30.38 -3.54 -1.97
CA GLY A 595 -30.96 -3.68 -3.32
C GLY A 595 -30.41 -4.88 -4.12
N TRP A 596 -29.53 -5.70 -3.53
CA TRP A 596 -29.08 -6.97 -4.12
C TRP A 596 -30.11 -8.09 -3.97
N GLU A 597 -30.90 -8.05 -2.89
CA GLU A 597 -31.85 -9.09 -2.47
C GLU A 597 -33.08 -9.20 -3.39
N GLU A 598 -33.44 -8.10 -4.05
CA GLU A 598 -34.62 -7.97 -4.92
C GLU A 598 -34.25 -7.65 -6.37
N ARG A 599 -32.95 -7.74 -6.72
CA ARG A 599 -32.54 -7.54 -8.10
C ARG A 599 -33.02 -8.73 -8.94
N GLU A 600 -34.19 -8.57 -9.55
CA GLU A 600 -34.46 -9.19 -10.85
C GLU A 600 -33.35 -8.69 -11.77
N THR A 601 -32.35 -9.52 -12.03
CA THR A 601 -31.36 -9.29 -13.09
C THR A 601 -32.06 -9.53 -14.43
N GLY A 602 -33.09 -8.72 -14.69
CA GLY A 602 -34.04 -8.80 -15.79
C GLY A 602 -33.42 -8.45 -17.14
N LYS A 603 -32.21 -8.94 -17.43
CA LYS A 603 -31.66 -8.81 -18.76
C LYS A 603 -32.26 -9.80 -19.75
N HIS A 604 -32.83 -10.94 -19.34
CA HIS A 604 -33.37 -11.90 -20.32
C HIS A 604 -34.60 -12.67 -19.81
N LYS A 605 -35.76 -12.39 -20.42
CA LYS A 605 -36.80 -13.39 -20.68
C LYS A 605 -36.36 -14.27 -21.86
#